data_AF-A0A5N9ECE7-F1
#
_entry.id   AF-A0A5N9ECE7-F1
#
_cell.length_a   1.000
_cell.length_b   1.000
_cell.length_c   1.000
_cell.angle_alpha   90.00
_cell.angle_beta   90.00
_cell.angle_gamma   90.00
#
_symmetry.space_group_name_H-M   'P 1'
#
loop_
_entity.id
_entity.type
_entity.pdbx_description
1 polymer ?
#
loop_
_entity_poly.entity_id
_entity_poly.type
_entity_poly.pdbx_seq_one_letter_code
_entity_poly.pdbx_strand_id
1 'polypeptide(L)'
;MANPKDSSPKEDAESVSFEDSFKRLSEMAEQLEAGGLSLAEATSRFEEGMKLVQFCNELLSNAEQKITELKETYRPNSALAG
;
A
#
# COMPACT_ATOMS: atom_id res chain seq x y z
N MET A 1 2.68 35.33 -18.53
CA MET A 1 1.58 34.41 -18.22
C MET A 1 2.14 33.29 -17.36
N ALA A 2 1.76 33.27 -16.10
CA ALA A 2 2.15 32.23 -15.16
C ALA A 2 1.42 30.92 -15.48
N ASN A 3 2.10 29.78 -15.37
CA ASN A 3 1.72 28.83 -14.34
C ASN A 3 2.94 27.99 -13.91
N PRO A 4 3.33 28.02 -12.61
CA PRO A 4 4.37 27.17 -12.04
C PRO A 4 3.82 25.74 -11.89
N LYS A 5 4.63 24.73 -12.20
CA LYS A 5 4.37 23.38 -11.73
C LYS A 5 4.75 23.32 -10.24
N ASP A 6 3.82 23.72 -9.37
CA ASP A 6 3.80 23.33 -7.95
C ASP A 6 3.69 21.80 -7.91
N SER A 7 4.75 21.12 -7.47
CA SER A 7 4.98 20.72 -6.08
C SER A 7 4.22 19.46 -5.70
N SER A 8 4.95 18.34 -5.69
CA SER A 8 4.63 17.17 -4.89
C SER A 8 5.97 16.62 -4.40
N PRO A 9 6.11 16.28 -3.11
CA PRO A 9 7.41 15.94 -2.53
C PRO A 9 8.01 14.73 -3.23
N LYS A 10 9.33 14.78 -3.46
CA LYS A 10 10.13 13.58 -3.67
C LYS A 10 9.99 12.75 -2.40
N GLU A 11 9.08 11.79 -2.38
CA GLU A 11 9.09 10.73 -1.38
C GLU A 11 10.25 9.78 -1.71
N ASP A 12 10.96 9.42 -0.67
CA ASP A 12 12.32 8.93 -0.64
C ASP A 12 12.54 7.69 -1.51
N ALA A 13 13.69 7.63 -2.17
CA ALA A 13 14.16 6.48 -2.95
C ALA A 13 14.48 5.24 -2.09
N GLU A 14 13.92 5.12 -0.88
CA GLU A 14 14.20 4.07 0.10
C GLU A 14 12.94 3.41 0.72
N SER A 15 11.72 3.91 0.49
CA SER A 15 10.50 3.24 0.96
C SER A 15 9.80 2.47 -0.16
N VAL A 16 9.62 1.16 0.02
CA VAL A 16 8.87 0.31 -0.91
C VAL A 16 7.39 0.72 -0.92
N SER A 17 6.83 0.96 -2.11
CA SER A 17 5.43 1.39 -2.30
C SER A 17 4.43 0.24 -2.18
N PHE A 18 3.14 0.57 -2.04
CA PHE A 18 2.06 -0.43 -2.11
C PHE A 18 2.08 -1.14 -3.46
N GLU A 19 2.21 -0.39 -4.56
CA GLU A 19 2.20 -0.89 -5.92
C GLU A 19 3.35 -1.88 -6.16
N ASP A 20 4.55 -1.58 -5.65
CA ASP A 20 5.71 -2.46 -5.76
C ASP A 20 5.53 -3.74 -4.93
N SER A 21 5.07 -3.62 -3.69
CA SER A 21 4.81 -4.78 -2.83
C SER A 21 3.70 -5.67 -3.37
N PHE A 22 2.64 -5.08 -3.88
CA PHE A 22 1.52 -5.80 -4.48
C PHE A 22 1.96 -6.51 -5.76
N LYS A 23 2.76 -5.85 -6.61
CA LYS A 23 3.33 -6.48 -7.80
C LYS A 23 4.18 -7.71 -7.44
N ARG A 24 5.06 -7.60 -6.45
CA ARG A 24 5.89 -8.72 -5.98
C ARG A 24 5.05 -9.86 -5.40
N LEU A 25 3.95 -9.54 -4.72
CA LEU A 25 3.00 -10.53 -4.22
C LEU A 25 2.34 -11.29 -5.38
N SER A 26 1.89 -10.58 -6.42
CA SER A 26 1.30 -11.19 -7.62
C SER A 26 2.30 -12.11 -8.34
N GLU A 27 3.54 -11.66 -8.54
CA GLU A 27 4.60 -12.47 -9.15
C GLU A 27 4.88 -13.76 -8.34
N MET A 28 4.77 -13.69 -7.02
CA MET A 28 4.91 -14.87 -6.16
C MET A 28 3.72 -15.84 -6.26
N ALA A 29 2.50 -15.31 -6.32
CA ALA A 29 1.30 -16.11 -6.52
C ALA A 29 1.38 -16.86 -7.87
N GLU A 30 1.77 -16.18 -8.93
CA GLU A 30 1.99 -16.78 -10.25
C GLU A 30 3.04 -17.91 -10.21
N GLN A 31 4.15 -17.72 -9.48
CA GLN A 31 5.18 -18.75 -9.32
C GLN A 31 4.67 -19.98 -8.55
N LEU A 32 3.87 -19.78 -7.51
CA LEU A 32 3.26 -20.87 -6.73
C LEU A 32 2.23 -21.64 -7.57
N GLU A 33 1.41 -20.93 -8.35
CA GLU A 33 0.40 -21.52 -9.23
C GLU A 33 1.00 -22.28 -10.42
N ALA A 34 2.09 -21.75 -11.00
CA ALA A 34 2.80 -22.41 -12.09
C ALA A 34 3.40 -23.77 -11.66
N GLY A 35 3.69 -23.94 -10.37
CA GLY A 35 4.30 -25.14 -9.83
C GLY A 35 5.77 -25.29 -10.26
N GLY A 36 6.30 -26.52 -10.20
CA GLY A 36 7.70 -26.80 -10.52
C GLY A 36 8.70 -26.41 -9.43
N LEU A 37 8.22 -25.89 -8.29
CA LEU A 37 9.01 -25.62 -7.09
C LEU A 37 9.14 -26.89 -6.25
N SER A 38 10.29 -27.07 -5.60
CA SER A 38 10.41 -28.01 -4.50
C SER A 38 9.55 -27.56 -3.31
N LEU A 39 9.27 -28.49 -2.39
CA LEU A 39 8.51 -28.17 -1.18
C LEU A 39 9.15 -27.03 -0.38
N ALA A 40 10.48 -27.04 -0.22
CA ALA A 40 11.20 -26.01 0.51
C ALA A 40 11.10 -24.64 -0.16
N GLU A 41 11.20 -24.58 -1.49
CA GLU A 41 11.03 -23.34 -2.25
C GLU A 41 9.59 -22.82 -2.16
N ALA A 42 8.59 -23.69 -2.32
CA ALA A 42 7.18 -23.33 -2.19
C ALA A 42 6.87 -22.78 -0.80
N THR A 43 7.38 -23.40 0.27
CA THR A 43 7.24 -22.90 1.64
C THR A 43 7.92 -21.54 1.81
N SER A 44 9.14 -21.36 1.30
CA SER A 44 9.85 -20.08 1.39
C SER A 44 9.13 -18.95 0.65
N ARG A 45 8.57 -19.21 -0.54
CA ARG A 45 7.78 -18.25 -1.30
C ARG A 45 6.48 -17.90 -0.59
N PHE A 46 5.82 -18.90 -0.01
CA PHE A 46 4.61 -18.66 0.77
C PHE A 46 4.88 -17.73 1.96
N GLU A 47 5.94 -17.98 2.73
CA GLU A 47 6.32 -17.12 3.86
C GLU A 47 6.61 -15.68 3.44
N GLU A 48 7.30 -15.49 2.31
CA GLU A 48 7.58 -14.15 1.76
C GLU A 48 6.29 -13.46 1.29
N GLY A 49 5.39 -14.20 0.62
CA GLY A 49 4.08 -13.71 0.22
C GLY A 49 3.24 -13.26 1.42
N MET A 50 3.25 -14.02 2.53
CA MET A 50 2.55 -13.64 3.75
C MET A 50 3.06 -12.33 4.36
N LYS A 51 4.38 -12.10 4.32
CA LYS A 51 4.97 -10.83 4.77
C LYS A 51 4.54 -9.67 3.89
N LEU A 52 4.47 -9.86 2.58
CA LEU A 52 3.99 -8.83 1.66
C LEU A 52 2.51 -8.52 1.86
N VAL A 53 1.67 -9.53 2.11
CA VAL A 53 0.24 -9.34 2.45
C VAL A 53 0.11 -8.49 3.70
N GLN A 54 0.88 -8.80 4.75
CA GLN A 54 0.86 -8.01 5.97
C GLN A 54 1.27 -6.56 5.70
N PHE A 55 2.36 -6.34 4.99
CA PHE A 55 2.84 -5.00 4.66
C PHE A 55 1.84 -4.21 3.80
N CYS A 56 1.22 -4.83 2.80
CA CYS A 56 0.19 -4.19 1.99
C CYS A 56 -1.01 -3.76 2.84
N ASN A 57 -1.46 -4.61 3.78
CA ASN A 57 -2.55 -4.27 4.69
C ASN A 57 -2.18 -3.11 5.62
N GLU A 58 -0.94 -3.05 6.11
CA GLU A 58 -0.46 -1.92 6.92
C GLU A 58 -0.50 -0.61 6.14
N LEU A 59 -0.05 -0.61 4.87
CA LEU A 59 -0.13 0.56 4.00
C LEU A 59 -1.58 1.01 3.75
N LEU A 60 -2.49 0.08 3.48
CA LEU A 60 -3.91 0.36 3.28
C LEU A 60 -4.55 0.93 4.55
N SER A 61 -4.26 0.33 5.71
CA SER A 61 -4.75 0.79 7.01
C SER A 61 -4.29 2.22 7.30
N ASN A 62 -3.01 2.52 7.05
CA ASN A 62 -2.47 3.87 7.24
C ASN A 62 -3.15 4.90 6.30
N ALA A 63 -3.39 4.50 5.04
CA ALA A 63 -4.10 5.36 4.08
C ALA A 63 -5.55 5.62 4.50
N GLU A 64 -6.27 4.60 4.96
CA GLU A 64 -7.64 4.71 5.46
C GLU A 64 -7.73 5.61 6.70
N GLN A 65 -6.81 5.46 7.64
CA GLN A 65 -6.72 6.31 8.82
C GLN A 65 -6.54 7.77 8.41
N LYS A 66 -5.59 8.05 7.51
CA LYS A 66 -5.33 9.41 7.01
C LYS A 66 -6.57 10.02 6.32
N ILE A 67 -7.28 9.24 5.51
CA ILE A 67 -8.54 9.68 4.90
C ILE A 67 -9.60 10.01 5.97
N THR A 68 -9.69 9.19 7.00
CA THR A 68 -10.64 9.39 8.11
C THR A 68 -10.34 10.68 8.87
N GLU A 69 -9.07 10.91 9.22
CA GLU A 69 -8.63 12.15 9.89
C GLU A 69 -8.91 13.39 9.03
N LEU A 70 -8.67 13.30 7.72
CA LEU A 70 -8.99 14.39 6.78
C LEU A 70 -10.50 14.66 6.74
N LYS A 71 -11.35 13.62 6.70
CA LYS A 71 -12.81 13.79 6.69
C LYS A 71 -13.31 14.48 7.96
N GLU A 72 -12.77 14.15 9.13
CA GLU A 72 -13.12 14.83 10.37
C GLU A 72 -12.61 16.28 10.38
N THR A 73 -11.40 16.51 9.88
CA THR A 73 -10.80 17.86 9.78
C THR A 73 -11.65 18.80 8.90
N TYR A 74 -12.20 18.29 7.79
CA TYR A 74 -13.02 19.07 6.86
C TYR A 74 -14.53 18.92 7.09
N ARG A 75 -14.96 18.34 8.21
CA ARG A 75 -16.37 18.26 8.56
C ARG A 75 -16.90 19.68 8.81
N PRO A 76 -17.89 20.18 8.05
CA PRO A 76 -18.39 21.54 8.22
C PRO A 76 -18.99 21.71 9.63
N ASN A 77 -18.55 22.75 10.34
CA ASN A 77 -18.94 23.06 11.72
C ASN A 77 -20.40 23.53 11.87
N SER A 78 -21.30 23.11 10.97
CA SER A 78 -22.70 23.56 10.92
C SER A 78 -23.68 22.66 11.66
N ALA A 79 -23.20 21.63 12.38
CA ALA A 79 -24.06 20.65 13.07
C ALA A 79 -24.34 20.96 14.57
N LEU A 80 -23.98 22.15 15.06
CA LEU A 80 -24.19 22.56 16.48
C LEU A 80 -25.10 23.79 16.66
N ALA A 81 -25.93 24.12 15.66
CA ALA A 81 -26.99 25.11 15.80
C ALA A 81 -28.35 24.42 15.59
N GLY A 82 -28.88 23.83 16.67
CA GLY A 82 -30.20 23.22 16.73
C GLY A 82 -30.57 22.91 18.17
#